data_AF-A0A0U1DN58-F1
#
_entry.id   AF-A0A0U1DN58-F1
#
_cell.length_a   1.000
_cell.length_b   1.000
_cell.length_c   1.000
_cell.angle_alpha   90.00
_cell.angle_beta   90.00
_cell.angle_gamma   90.00
#
_symmetry.space_group_name_H-M   'P 1'
#
loop_
_entity.id
_entity.type
_entity.pdbx_description
1 polymer ?
#
loop_
_entity_poly.entity_id
_entity_poly.type
_entity_poly.pdbx_seq_one_letter_code
_entity_poly.pdbx_strand_id
1 'polypeptide(L)' 'MSSEGAFELSPDTQGRASMEAEIPVSAAASTLGPKGASSLGLCTLTCERALIGTATVRSYFVGTDDLVLDEPDETVSGDT' A
#
# COMPACT_ATOMS: atom_id res chain seq x y z
N MET A 1 12.53 5.62 2.73
CA MET A 1 11.35 6.25 2.09
C MET A 1 10.13 5.86 2.91
N SER A 2 9.30 6.84 3.28
CA SER A 2 8.06 6.60 4.01
C SER A 2 6.87 7.01 3.15
N SER A 3 5.71 6.39 3.33
CA SER A 3 4.50 6.74 2.61
C SER A 3 3.27 6.59 3.50
N GLU A 4 2.30 7.47 3.29
CA GLU A 4 0.98 7.41 3.90
C GLU A 4 -0.09 7.45 2.80
N GLY A 5 -1.25 6.85 3.04
CA GLY A 5 -2.29 6.81 2.03
C GLY A 5 -3.69 6.62 2.59
N ALA A 6 -4.66 7.12 1.83
CA ALA A 6 -6.08 6.89 2.05
C ALA A 6 -6.61 5.97 0.96
N PHE A 7 -7.34 4.93 1.34
CA PHE A 7 -7.89 3.91 0.45
C PHE A 7 -9.40 3.97 0.44
N GLU A 8 -9.96 3.90 -0.75
CA GLU A 8 -11.39 3.72 -0.98
C GLU A 8 -11.60 2.42 -1.74
N LEU A 9 -12.43 1.55 -1.18
CA LEU A 9 -12.76 0.25 -1.77
C LEU A 9 -14.14 0.30 -2.39
N SER A 10 -14.30 -0.39 -3.53
CA SER A 10 -15.60 -0.62 -4.14
C SER A 10 -16.47 -1.46 -3.20
N PRO A 11 -17.79 -1.24 -3.12
CA PRO A 11 -18.72 -2.10 -2.38
C PRO A 11 -18.62 -3.57 -2.79
N ASP A 12 -18.38 -3.82 -4.09
CA ASP A 12 -18.28 -5.17 -4.65
C ASP A 12 -17.00 -5.91 -4.19
N THR A 13 -16.06 -5.19 -3.58
CA THR A 13 -14.80 -5.76 -3.08
C THR A 13 -15.05 -6.83 -2.03
N GLN A 14 -16.08 -6.71 -1.19
CA GLN A 14 -16.36 -7.73 -0.16
C GLN A 14 -16.77 -9.08 -0.78
N GLY A 15 -17.55 -9.06 -1.86
CA GLY A 15 -17.91 -10.28 -2.59
C GLY A 15 -16.72 -10.90 -3.34
N ARG A 16 -15.74 -10.08 -3.74
CA ARG A 16 -14.55 -10.51 -4.48
C ARG A 16 -13.37 -10.90 -3.59
N ALA A 17 -13.25 -10.32 -2.40
CA ALA A 17 -12.28 -10.72 -1.39
C ALA A 17 -12.57 -12.11 -0.80
N SER A 18 -13.80 -12.59 -0.98
CA SER A 18 -14.20 -13.96 -0.68
C SER A 18 -13.94 -14.95 -1.83
N MET A 19 -13.47 -14.49 -2.99
CA MET A 19 -12.96 -15.38 -4.03
C MET A 19 -11.64 -16.00 -3.54
N GLU A 20 -11.34 -17.22 -3.99
CA GLU A 20 -10.20 -18.01 -3.52
C GLU A 20 -8.93 -17.15 -3.38
N ALA A 21 -8.19 -17.37 -2.27
CA ALA A 21 -6.99 -16.61 -1.89
C ALA A 21 -5.86 -16.62 -2.96
N GLU A 22 -6.07 -17.34 -4.06
CA GLU A 22 -5.14 -17.50 -5.17
C GLU A 22 -5.22 -16.38 -6.22
N ILE A 23 -6.27 -15.55 -6.22
CA ILE A 23 -6.40 -14.48 -7.21
C ILE A 23 -5.65 -13.22 -6.73
N PRO A 24 -4.54 -12.83 -7.40
CA PRO A 24 -3.73 -11.71 -6.94
C PRO A 24 -4.41 -10.37 -7.22
N VAL A 25 -4.27 -9.46 -6.26
CA VAL A 25 -4.59 -8.03 -6.47
C VAL A 25 -3.38 -7.35 -7.10
N SER A 26 -3.60 -6.70 -8.24
CA SER A 26 -2.60 -5.86 -8.90
C SER A 26 -2.84 -4.39 -8.55
N ALA A 27 -1.75 -3.63 -8.44
CA ALA A 27 -1.76 -2.21 -8.19
C ALA A 27 -1.04 -1.48 -9.33
N ALA A 28 -1.66 -0.45 -9.88
CA ALA A 28 -1.05 0.45 -10.86
C ALA A 28 -1.07 1.87 -10.30
N ALA A 29 0.07 2.55 -10.34
CA ALA A 29 0.20 3.89 -9.78
C ALA A 29 0.67 4.90 -10.84
N SER A 30 0.12 6.11 -10.75
CA SER A 30 0.56 7.26 -11.53
C SER A 30 0.91 8.41 -10.59
N THR A 31 2.02 9.11 -10.86
CA THR A 31 2.38 10.32 -10.13
C THR A 31 1.47 11.47 -10.56
N LEU A 32 0.92 12.18 -9.58
CA LEU A 32 0.18 13.42 -9.80
C LEU A 32 1.10 14.65 -9.75
N GLY A 33 2.32 14.47 -9.24
CA GLY A 33 3.36 15.48 -9.19
C GLY A 33 3.91 15.71 -7.78
N PRO A 34 4.93 16.58 -7.66
CA PRO A 34 5.47 16.97 -6.37
C PRO A 34 4.47 17.85 -5.59
N LYS A 35 4.46 17.68 -4.27
CA LYS A 35 3.77 18.57 -3.32
C LYS A 35 4.73 18.88 -2.17
N GLY A 36 5.43 20.01 -2.27
CA GLY A 36 6.50 20.37 -1.34
C GLY A 36 7.65 19.36 -1.41
N ALA A 37 8.12 18.88 -0.25
CA ALA A 37 9.13 17.83 -0.14
C ALA A 37 8.58 16.39 -0.32
N SER A 38 7.31 16.24 -0.69
CA SER A 38 6.64 14.95 -0.89
C SER A 38 6.20 14.76 -2.35
N SER A 39 5.97 13.52 -2.76
CA SER A 39 5.30 13.20 -4.02
C SER A 39 3.88 12.72 -3.74
N LEU A 40 2.92 13.11 -4.59
CA LEU A 40 1.55 12.61 -4.54
C LEU A 40 1.30 11.67 -5.72
N GLY A 41 0.69 10.53 -5.46
CA GLY A 41 0.30 9.55 -6.46
C GLY A 41 -1.13 9.08 -6.27
N LEU A 42 -1.73 8.64 -7.38
CA LEU A 42 -2.99 7.88 -7.38
C LEU A 42 -2.65 6.44 -7.74
N CYS A 43 -3.18 5.50 -6.97
CA CYS A 43 -3.07 4.07 -7.19
C CYS A 43 -4.46 3.49 -7.46
N THR A 44 -4.56 2.59 -8.42
CA THR A 44 -5.77 1.79 -8.68
C THR A 44 -5.48 0.33 -8.34
N LEU A 45 -6.41 -0.30 -7.64
CA LEU A 45 -6.35 -1.72 -7.25
C LEU A 45 -7.29 -2.52 -8.13
N THR A 46 -6.77 -3.57 -8.77
CA THR A 46 -7.53 -4.41 -9.70
C THR A 46 -7.35 -5.88 -9.33
N CYS A 47 -8.48 -6.58 -9.20
CA CYS A 47 -8.54 -8.02 -9.08
C CYS A 47 -9.14 -8.59 -10.37
N GLU A 48 -8.40 -9.47 -11.05
CA GLU A 48 -8.66 -9.90 -12.44
C GLU A 48 -8.77 -8.73 -13.43
N ARG A 49 -9.99 -8.24 -13.68
CA ARG A 49 -10.31 -7.11 -14.57
C ARG A 49 -11.23 -6.09 -13.90
N ALA A 50 -11.55 -6.30 -12.62
CA ALA A 50 -12.45 -5.43 -11.87
C ALA A 50 -11.62 -4.45 -11.03
N LEU A 51 -11.94 -3.15 -11.16
CA LEU A 51 -11.47 -2.15 -10.23
C LEU A 51 -12.11 -2.39 -8.87
N ILE A 52 -11.29 -2.70 -7.86
CA ILE A 52 -11.75 -2.96 -6.49
C ILE A 52 -11.45 -1.80 -5.55
N GLY A 53 -10.64 -0.84 -5.97
CA GLY A 53 -10.41 0.34 -5.16
C GLY A 53 -9.39 1.30 -5.75
N THR A 54 -9.26 2.42 -5.07
CA THR A 54 -8.29 3.46 -5.38
C THR A 54 -7.62 3.93 -4.11
N ALA A 55 -6.40 4.43 -4.23
CA ALA A 55 -5.67 5.01 -3.11
C ALA A 55 -4.99 6.31 -3.54
N THR A 56 -5.11 7.33 -2.70
CA THR A 56 -4.22 8.50 -2.80
C THR A 56 -3.06 8.27 -1.86
N VAL A 57 -1.84 8.29 -2.40
CA VAL A 57 -0.60 8.00 -1.64
C VAL A 57 0.30 9.22 -1.68
N ARG A 58 0.78 9.61 -0.50
CA ARG A 58 1.81 10.63 -0.34
C ARG A 58 3.09 9.95 0.13
N SER A 59 4.17 10.18 -0.61
CA SER A 59 5.48 9.59 -0.33
C SER A 59 6.50 10.66 0.03
N TYR A 60 7.36 10.34 0.99
CA TYR A 60 8.41 11.21 1.50
C TYR A 60 9.77 10.55 1.35
N PHE A 61 10.74 11.35 0.92
CA PHE A 61 12.14 10.97 1.05
C PHE A 61 12.56 11.18 2.51
N VAL A 62 13.11 10.15 3.13
CA VAL A 62 13.66 10.21 4.49
C VAL A 62 15.17 10.16 4.33
N GLY A 63 15.86 11.19 4.81
CA GLY A 63 17.32 11.25 4.79
C GLY A 63 17.91 10.16 5.67
N THR A 64 19.16 9.78 5.41
CA THR A 64 19.85 8.76 6.21
C THR A 64 20.03 9.16 7.68
N ASP A 65 20.10 10.46 7.95
CA ASP A 65 20.25 11.01 9.31
C ASP A 65 18.96 10.91 10.14
N ASP A 66 17.81 10.69 9.49
CA ASP A 66 16.50 10.59 10.12
C ASP A 66 16.02 9.13 10.29
N LEU A 67 16.84 8.14 9.90
CA LEU A 67 16.51 6.72 10.03
C LEU A 67 16.95 6.20 11.41
N VAL A 68 15.99 5.96 12.30
CA VAL A 68 16.19 5.07 13.45
C VAL A 68 15.95 3.64 12.96
N LEU A 69 17.03 2.88 12.79
CA LEU A 69 16.95 1.44 12.54
C LEU A 69 16.81 0.74 13.88
N ASP A 70 15.58 0.53 14.35
CA ASP A 70 15.36 -0.46 15.40
C ASP A 70 15.58 -1.86 14.80
N GLU A 71 16.40 -2.68 15.46
CA GLU A 71 16.45 -4.10 15.15
C GLU A 71 15.07 -4.70 15.41
N PRO A 72 14.51 -5.51 14.50
CA PRO A 72 13.22 -6.14 14.73
C PRO A 72 13.31 -7.03 15.97
N ASP A 73 12.30 -6.97 16.85
CA ASP A 73 12.20 -7.86 18.01
C ASP A 73 12.35 -9.32 17.56
N GLU A 74 13.24 -10.07 18.22
CA GLU A 74 13.42 -11.48 17.91
C GLU A 74 12.07 -12.21 18.07
N THR A 75 11.63 -12.85 16.99
CA THR A 75 10.38 -13.60 17.01
C THR A 75 10.59 -14.84 17.89
N VAL A 76 9.97 -14.87 19.08
CA VAL A 76 9.93 -16.08 19.90
C VAL A 76 9.21 -17.17 19.11
N SER A 77 9.99 -18.11 18.58
CA SER A 77 9.46 -19.34 18.00
C SER A 77 9.00 -20.22 19.16
N GLY A 78 7.70 -20.24 19.43
CA GLY A 78 7.11 -21.13 20.43
C GLY A 78 7.17 -22.57 19.95
N ASP A 79 8.12 -23.34 20.48
CA ASP A 79 8.07 -24.81 20.52
C ASP A 79 7.53 -25.22 21.89
N THR A 80 6.28 -25.66 21.95
CA THR A 80 5.73 -26.60 22.95
C THR A 80 4.44 -27.22 22.41
#